data_AF-A0A1Z8ZMX7-F1
#
_entry.id   AF-A0A1Z8ZMX7-F1
#
_cell.length_a   1.000
_cell.length_b   1.000
_cell.length_c   1.000
_cell.angle_alpha   90.00
_cell.angle_beta   90.00
_cell.angle_gamma   90.00
#
_symmetry.space_group_name_H-M   'P 1'
#
loop_
_entity.id
_entity.type
_entity.pdbx_description
1 polymer ?
#
loop_
_entity_poly.entity_id
_entity_poly.type
_entity_poly.pdbx_seq_one_letter_code
_entity_poly.pdbx_strand_id
1 'polypeptide(L)' 'MKSLLAFILGAGSLLGQWNARDQALVEEILPTKEESKWLEIDWRIDLWQARKESAKSGKPIYLWEMDGHPLGCV' A
#
# COMPACT_ATOMS: atom_id res chain seq x y z
N MET A 1 25.90 32.18 -14.83
CA MET A 1 25.24 30.95 -15.34
C MET A 1 24.91 29.92 -14.27
N LYS A 2 25.70 29.73 -13.20
CA LYS A 2 25.36 28.77 -12.13
C LYS A 2 24.17 29.21 -11.25
N SER A 3 23.98 30.52 -11.07
CA SER A 3 22.90 31.08 -10.23
C SER A 3 21.51 31.04 -10.88
N LEU A 4 21.43 30.94 -12.22
CA LEU A 4 20.15 30.91 -12.95
C LEU A 4 19.51 29.50 -12.92
N LEU A 5 20.34 28.45 -12.85
CA LEU A 5 19.90 27.05 -12.73
C LEU A 5 19.33 26.72 -11.34
N ALA A 6 19.81 27.37 -10.28
CA ALA A 6 19.30 27.16 -8.91
C ALA A 6 17.87 27.70 -8.71
N PHE A 7 17.48 28.73 -9.46
CA PHE A 7 16.16 29.36 -9.32
C PHE A 7 15.04 28.51 -9.95
N ILE A 8 15.36 27.76 -11.00
CA ILE A 8 14.39 26.92 -11.73
C ILE A 8 14.05 25.65 -10.95
N LEU A 9 15.00 25.09 -10.18
CA LEU A 9 14.77 23.92 -9.32
C LEU A 9 13.94 24.24 -8.06
N GLY A 10 14.02 25.47 -7.52
CA GLY A 10 13.22 25.89 -6.35
C GLY A 10 11.79 26.34 -6.68
N ALA A 11 11.54 26.82 -7.90
CA ALA A 11 10.22 27.28 -8.32
C ALA A 11 9.25 26.11 -8.60
N GLY A 12 9.74 24.96 -9.06
CA GLY A 12 8.92 23.77 -9.31
C GLY A 12 8.23 23.22 -8.05
N SER A 13 8.87 23.36 -6.88
CA SER A 13 8.30 22.95 -5.59
C SER A 13 7.21 23.88 -5.07
N LEU A 14 7.10 25.13 -5.55
CA LEU A 14 6.08 26.07 -5.08
C LEU A 14 4.73 25.93 -5.80
N LEU A 15 4.69 25.30 -6.97
CA LEU A 15 3.46 25.10 -7.75
C LEU A 15 2.79 23.74 -7.51
N GLY A 16 3.46 22.81 -6.83
CA GLY A 16 2.98 21.45 -6.57
C GLY A 16 2.80 21.10 -5.09
N GLN A 17 2.87 22.07 -4.18
CA GLN A 17 2.70 21.82 -2.75
C GLN A 17 1.23 21.61 -2.40
N TRP A 18 0.93 20.43 -1.83
CA TRP A 18 -0.36 20.11 -1.26
C TRP A 18 -0.69 21.08 -0.15
N ASN A 19 -1.87 21.68 -0.22
CA ASN A 19 -2.35 22.57 0.82
C ASN A 19 -2.99 21.74 1.97
N ALA A 20 -3.42 22.42 3.04
CA ALA A 20 -4.00 21.74 4.21
C ALA A 20 -5.26 20.90 3.87
N ARG A 21 -6.04 21.32 2.87
CA ARG A 21 -7.21 20.55 2.41
C ARG A 21 -6.78 19.28 1.68
N ASP A 22 -5.73 19.34 0.86
CA ASP A 22 -5.22 18.18 0.13
C ASP A 22 -4.64 17.14 1.11
N GLN A 23 -3.94 17.60 2.15
CA GLN A 23 -3.43 16.75 3.23
C GLN A 23 -4.57 16.06 3.99
N ALA A 24 -5.60 16.82 4.39
CA ALA A 24 -6.77 16.26 5.05
C ALA A 24 -7.51 15.23 4.18
N LEU A 25 -7.60 15.46 2.86
CA LEU A 25 -8.20 14.50 1.94
C LEU A 25 -7.40 13.20 1.87
N VAL A 26 -6.07 13.29 1.84
CA VAL A 26 -5.21 12.09 1.81
C VAL A 26 -5.34 11.29 3.09
N GLU A 27 -5.37 11.96 4.24
CA GLU A 27 -5.60 11.32 5.53
C GLU A 27 -6.95 10.59 5.59
N GLU A 28 -7.99 11.13 4.95
CA GLU A 28 -9.33 10.52 4.90
C GLU A 28 -9.40 9.28 4.00
N ILE A 29 -8.66 9.23 2.88
CA ILE A 29 -8.73 8.10 1.93
C ILE A 29 -7.75 6.96 2.25
N LEU A 30 -6.72 7.22 3.06
CA LEU A 30 -5.79 6.18 3.48
C LEU A 30 -6.43 5.33 4.58
N PRO A 31 -6.21 4.00 4.57
CA PRO A 31 -6.74 3.16 5.62
C PRO A 31 -6.15 3.55 6.97
N THR A 32 -6.99 3.52 8.00
CA THR A 32 -6.53 3.63 9.37
C THR A 32 -5.59 2.47 9.73
N LYS A 33 -4.89 2.61 10.85
CA LYS A 33 -4.08 1.52 11.40
C LYS A 33 -4.92 0.26 11.67
N GLU A 34 -6.16 0.43 12.13
CA GLU A 34 -7.06 -0.70 12.41
C GLU A 34 -7.47 -1.42 11.13
N GLU A 35 -7.84 -0.68 10.09
CA GLU A 35 -8.18 -1.22 8.77
C GLU A 35 -6.98 -1.89 8.08
N SER A 36 -5.76 -1.55 8.49
CA SER A 36 -4.50 -2.12 7.96
C SER A 36 -3.98 -3.32 8.75
N LYS A 37 -4.67 -3.78 9.82
CA LYS A 37 -4.20 -4.90 10.67
C LYS A 37 -3.95 -6.20 9.92
N TRP A 38 -4.63 -6.43 8.80
CA TRP A 38 -4.43 -7.61 7.98
C TRP A 38 -2.99 -7.71 7.42
N LEU A 39 -2.25 -6.60 7.34
CA LEU A 39 -0.83 -6.59 6.97
C LEU A 39 0.08 -7.22 8.04
N GLU A 40 -0.37 -7.29 9.29
CA GLU A 40 0.41 -7.87 10.41
C GLU A 40 0.25 -9.39 10.51
N ILE A 41 -0.67 -9.98 9.73
CA ILE A 41 -0.88 -11.43 9.70
C ILE A 41 0.31 -12.08 8.98
N ASP A 42 0.88 -13.11 9.60
CA ASP A 42 1.93 -13.95 8.99
C ASP A 42 1.32 -14.84 7.89
N TRP A 43 1.01 -14.25 6.74
CA TRP A 43 0.38 -14.94 5.62
C TRP A 43 1.23 -16.09 5.08
N ARG A 44 0.58 -17.22 4.80
CA ARG A 44 1.23 -18.32 4.08
C ARG A 44 1.21 -18.03 2.59
N ILE A 45 2.39 -18.04 1.96
CA ILE A 45 2.54 -17.78 0.52
C ILE A 45 2.56 -19.07 -0.33
N ASP A 46 2.66 -20.23 0.31
CA ASP A 46 2.60 -21.55 -0.33
C ASP A 46 1.29 -22.24 0.05
N LEU A 47 0.38 -22.31 -0.93
CA LEU A 47 -0.93 -22.94 -0.75
C LEU A 47 -0.83 -24.42 -0.37
N TRP A 48 0.16 -25.15 -0.86
CA TRP A 48 0.33 -26.57 -0.53
C TRP A 48 0.76 -26.76 0.93
N GLN A 49 1.63 -25.90 1.44
CA GLN A 49 1.99 -25.92 2.86
C GLN A 49 0.79 -25.55 3.74
N ALA A 50 0.06 -24.50 3.39
CA ALA A 50 -1.16 -24.08 4.10
C ALA A 50 -2.21 -25.21 4.17
N ARG A 51 -2.39 -25.97 3.08
CA ARG A 51 -3.26 -27.16 3.05
C ARG A 51 -2.85 -28.25 4.03
N LYS A 52 -1.55 -28.54 4.14
CA LYS A 52 -1.06 -29.53 5.12
C LYS A 52 -1.26 -29.05 6.56
N GLU A 53 -1.03 -27.77 6.84
CA GLU A 53 -1.26 -27.15 8.16
C GLU A 53 -2.75 -27.17 8.55
N SER A 54 -3.63 -26.85 7.61
CA SER A 54 -5.09 -26.92 7.79
C SER A 54 -5.54 -28.34 8.12
N ALA A 55 -5.10 -29.35 7.34
CA ALA A 55 -5.44 -30.75 7.60
C ALA A 55 -4.95 -31.23 8.98
N LYS A 56 -3.74 -30.83 9.39
CA LYS A 56 -3.18 -31.18 10.71
C LYS A 56 -3.92 -30.52 11.87
N SER A 57 -4.36 -29.27 11.70
CA SER A 57 -4.99 -28.48 12.77
C SER A 57 -6.52 -28.59 12.82
N GLY A 58 -7.15 -29.12 11.76
CA GLY A 58 -8.60 -29.16 11.60
C GLY A 58 -9.24 -27.78 11.37
N LYS A 59 -8.44 -26.74 11.11
CA LYS A 59 -8.93 -25.36 10.87
C LYS A 59 -9.13 -25.10 9.38
N PRO A 60 -10.16 -24.35 8.97
CA PRO A 60 -10.35 -23.96 7.56
C PRO A 60 -9.24 -23.00 7.10
N ILE A 61 -9.03 -22.93 5.78
CA ILE A 61 -8.13 -21.95 5.16
C ILE A 61 -8.95 -20.72 4.79
N TYR A 62 -8.48 -19.54 5.20
CA TYR A 62 -8.90 -18.27 4.64
C TYR A 62 -7.92 -17.90 3.53
N LEU A 63 -8.40 -17.83 2.29
CA LEU A 63 -7.60 -17.50 1.12
C LEU A 63 -7.79 -16.01 0.79
N TRP A 64 -6.74 -15.23 1.01
CA TRP A 64 -6.67 -13.83 0.60
C TRP A 64 -5.91 -13.74 -0.71
N GLU A 65 -6.64 -13.89 -1.81
CA GLU A 65 -6.09 -13.77 -3.16
C GLU A 65 -6.75 -12.60 -3.89
N MET A 66 -5.94 -11.91 -4.69
CA MET A 66 -6.43 -10.88 -5.60
C MET A 66 -6.62 -11.56 -6.96
N ASP A 67 -7.84 -11.96 -7.29
CA ASP A 67 -8.20 -12.57 -8.58
C ASP A 67 -8.28 -11.53 -9.73
N GLY A 68 -7.29 -10.65 -9.84
CA GLY A 68 -7.30 -9.53 -10.80
C GLY A 68 -6.05 -9.47 -11.69
N HIS A 69 -6.27 -9.46 -13.01
CA HIS A 69 -5.31 -9.00 -14.04
C HIS A 69 -6.11 -8.25 -15.12
N PRO A 70 -5.72 -7.07 -15.69
CA PRO A 70 -4.39 -6.48 -15.87
C PRO A 70 -4.27 -4.94 -15.61
N LEU A 71 -4.96 -4.35 -14.63
CA LEU A 71 -4.61 -2.97 -14.18
C LEU A 71 -3.48 -2.98 -13.13
N GLY A 72 -2.59 -3.97 -13.24
CA GLY A 72 -1.65 -4.39 -12.21
C GLY A 72 -0.79 -3.27 -11.63
N CYS A 73 -0.55 -3.36 -10.33
CA CYS A 73 0.69 -2.88 -9.73
C CYS A 73 1.11 -3.98 -8.74
N VAL A 74 2.24 -4.62 -9.07
CA VAL A 74 3.03 -5.51 -8.22
C VAL A 74 4.14 -4.72 -7.54
#